data_AF-A0A848Y145-F1
#
_entry.id   AF-A0A848Y145-F1
#
_cell.length_a   1.000
_cell.length_b   1.000
_cell.length_c   1.000
_cell.angle_alpha   90.00
_cell.angle_beta   90.00
_cell.angle_gamma   90.00
#
_symmetry.space_group_name_H-M   'P 1'
#
loop_
_entity.id
_entity.type
_entity.pdbx_description
1 polymer ?
#
loop_
_entity_poly.entity_id
_entity_poly.type
_entity_poly.pdbx_seq_one_letter_code
_entity_poly.pdbx_strand_id
1 'polypeptide(L)'
;PGAITPDATHNARETPVAIQLPDWNAWLPDVHPEDVWEEFFLASTPIDGSDGDTRGDVLGHYDKLQGDLQTIGPDVMIQSGELATLMGSFSSAGIKYFLDYRNGDAEAHVPGSIHIESARQSIRKWTLVQLWDIQQTYALDSVAPEVYGQYGEARSWLGASRQMFDLAPHLSAENKLSFFYQNDLAGKTESTAWYQLQVVVNAGNRINAGSIAPVDWNYHPKHINGLSDNEGGPRHPFRSAQAWMKLIQTFHHDGLLEEEPYVRHAHPGRWGAFETFEDLDFATRAAVFGTLINAYMDAVESHEISEWNRPADIDTPNRWEPASYRPELIEEGTSWQNAHQNGRYADLWYSMIPTFAAWGVDSQVIARMNTWGAQMWPLADWGAIPTGTEGGETAPTTFALEPGFPNPFASTTTLAYTLPEAGPVRMEVFDLMGRSIAVLVDGERTAGRHAETLVAQGLASGTYIVRLQAGSATDTQRVLVMH
;
A
#
# COMPACT_ATOMS: atom_id res chain seq x y z
N PRO A 1 -10.10 14.53 -5.02
CA PRO A 1 -9.03 15.40 -4.44
C PRO A 1 -8.91 15.29 -2.91
N GLY A 2 -10.00 15.44 -2.14
CA GLY A 2 -9.95 15.43 -0.67
C GLY A 2 -9.87 14.06 0.04
N ALA A 3 -9.95 12.94 -0.70
CA ALA A 3 -9.99 11.59 -0.13
C ALA A 3 -8.61 10.92 0.04
N ILE A 4 -7.54 11.61 -0.38
CA ILE A 4 -6.17 11.08 -0.49
C ILE A 4 -5.21 12.11 0.11
N THR A 5 -5.47 12.55 1.34
CA THR A 5 -4.54 13.42 2.09
C THR A 5 -4.09 12.71 3.38
N PRO A 6 -2.91 13.05 3.92
CA PRO A 6 -2.43 12.51 5.19
C PRO A 6 -3.40 12.77 6.34
N ASP A 7 -4.23 13.81 6.26
CA ASP A 7 -5.18 14.19 7.33
C ASP A 7 -6.61 13.71 7.11
N ALA A 8 -6.95 13.18 5.93
CA ALA A 8 -8.27 12.64 5.68
C ALA A 8 -8.46 11.26 6.32
N THR A 9 -9.67 10.96 6.78
CA THR A 9 -10.06 9.59 7.13
C THR A 9 -10.52 8.89 5.86
N HIS A 10 -9.61 8.17 5.19
CA HIS A 10 -9.94 7.43 3.97
C HIS A 10 -10.52 6.06 4.35
N ASN A 11 -11.84 5.87 4.28
CA ASN A 11 -12.42 4.56 4.56
C ASN A 11 -12.13 3.56 3.42
N ALA A 12 -11.31 2.55 3.70
CA ALA A 12 -10.92 1.56 2.69
C ALA A 12 -12.12 0.78 2.10
N ARG A 13 -13.24 0.71 2.83
CA ARG A 13 -14.49 0.07 2.42
C ARG A 13 -15.25 0.86 1.34
N GLU A 14 -15.01 2.16 1.25
CA GLU A 14 -15.66 3.02 0.24
C GLU A 14 -14.96 2.94 -1.13
N THR A 15 -13.82 2.25 -1.18
CA THR A 15 -13.07 2.03 -2.43
C THR A 15 -13.41 0.66 -3.00
N PRO A 16 -13.99 0.59 -4.21
CA PRO A 16 -14.28 -0.69 -4.84
C PRO A 16 -12.97 -1.39 -5.24
N VAL A 17 -12.67 -2.52 -4.61
CA VAL A 17 -11.57 -3.41 -4.98
C VAL A 17 -12.13 -4.75 -5.40
N ALA A 18 -11.82 -5.18 -6.63
CA ALA A 18 -12.24 -6.47 -7.15
C ALA A 18 -11.35 -7.58 -6.55
N ILE A 19 -11.67 -7.99 -5.32
CA ILE A 19 -10.99 -9.08 -4.62
C ILE A 19 -12.01 -10.01 -3.98
N GLN A 20 -11.79 -11.32 -4.10
CA GLN A 20 -12.57 -12.30 -3.35
C GLN A 20 -11.97 -12.40 -1.95
N LEU A 21 -12.74 -11.98 -0.95
CA LEU A 21 -12.37 -12.20 0.45
C LEU A 21 -12.67 -13.66 0.85
N PRO A 22 -11.92 -14.22 1.82
CA PRO A 22 -12.20 -15.53 2.38
C PRO A 22 -13.64 -15.63 2.89
N ASP A 23 -14.23 -16.82 2.77
CA ASP A 23 -15.52 -17.11 3.38
C ASP A 23 -15.41 -17.05 4.91
N TRP A 24 -16.48 -16.63 5.59
CA TRP A 24 -16.53 -16.53 7.06
C TRP A 24 -16.22 -17.86 7.76
N ASN A 25 -16.50 -19.00 7.11
CA ASN A 25 -16.14 -20.33 7.61
C ASN A 25 -14.63 -20.48 7.81
N ALA A 26 -13.78 -19.76 7.06
CA ALA A 26 -12.33 -19.79 7.23
C ALA A 26 -11.89 -19.21 8.59
N TRP A 27 -12.76 -18.43 9.24
CA TRP A 27 -12.49 -17.77 10.51
C TRP A 27 -12.97 -18.62 11.70
N LEU A 28 -13.80 -19.63 11.43
CA LEU A 28 -14.22 -20.58 12.46
C LEU A 28 -13.05 -21.49 12.85
N PRO A 29 -12.90 -21.78 14.15
CA PRO A 29 -11.96 -22.79 14.59
C PRO A 29 -12.36 -24.15 14.03
N ASP A 30 -11.41 -24.85 13.39
CA ASP A 30 -11.65 -26.20 12.85
C ASP A 30 -11.87 -27.23 13.97
N VAL A 31 -11.38 -26.91 15.16
CA VAL A 31 -11.52 -27.67 16.40
C VAL A 31 -11.69 -26.68 17.55
N HIS A 32 -12.60 -26.94 18.49
CA HIS A 32 -12.83 -26.02 19.61
C HIS A 32 -11.60 -26.01 20.54
N PRO A 33 -11.20 -24.86 21.10
CA PRO A 33 -10.11 -24.78 22.07
C PRO A 33 -10.19 -25.80 23.21
N GLU A 34 -11.38 -26.03 23.75
CA GLU A 34 -11.60 -27.00 24.84
C GLU A 34 -11.23 -28.43 24.43
N ASP A 35 -11.51 -28.82 23.18
CA ASP A 35 -11.21 -30.16 22.67
C ASP A 35 -9.70 -30.40 22.44
N VAL A 36 -8.92 -29.32 22.39
CA VAL A 36 -7.47 -29.37 22.14
C VAL A 36 -6.68 -29.21 23.43
N TRP A 37 -7.07 -28.22 24.23
CA TRP A 37 -6.24 -27.68 25.31
C TRP A 37 -6.85 -27.96 26.70
N GLU A 38 -8.07 -28.50 26.77
CA GLU A 38 -8.79 -28.91 27.98
C GLU A 38 -8.50 -28.03 29.20
N GLU A 39 -7.78 -28.58 30.20
CA GLU A 39 -7.48 -27.92 31.47
C GLU A 39 -6.68 -26.63 31.30
N PHE A 40 -5.82 -26.51 30.28
CA PHE A 40 -5.02 -25.30 30.05
C PHE A 40 -5.87 -24.13 29.54
N PHE A 41 -6.86 -24.42 28.69
CA PHE A 41 -7.80 -23.41 28.23
C PHE A 41 -8.74 -22.99 29.37
N LEU A 42 -9.30 -23.96 30.10
CA LEU A 42 -10.23 -23.70 31.20
C LEU A 42 -9.58 -23.01 32.41
N ALA A 43 -8.33 -23.36 32.71
CA ALA A 43 -7.57 -22.71 33.79
C ALA A 43 -6.91 -21.40 33.34
N SER A 44 -7.00 -21.04 32.05
CA SER A 44 -6.37 -19.84 31.50
C SER A 44 -4.87 -19.73 31.79
N THR A 45 -4.19 -20.88 31.87
CA THR A 45 -2.78 -20.95 32.26
C THR A 45 -1.88 -21.11 31.03
N PRO A 46 -0.80 -20.32 30.89
CA PRO A 46 0.25 -20.62 29.91
C PRO A 46 0.90 -21.96 30.24
N ILE A 47 1.19 -22.77 29.21
CA ILE A 47 1.71 -24.13 29.40
C ILE A 47 3.12 -24.19 30.04
N ASP A 48 3.93 -23.14 29.91
CA ASP A 48 5.25 -23.09 30.56
C ASP A 48 5.24 -22.54 32.00
N GLY A 49 4.10 -22.02 32.47
CA GLY A 49 3.91 -21.42 33.80
C GLY A 49 4.89 -20.29 34.15
N SER A 50 5.66 -19.78 33.19
CA SER A 50 6.91 -19.06 33.46
C SER A 50 6.78 -17.55 33.45
N ASP A 51 5.70 -17.01 32.87
CA ASP A 51 5.73 -15.62 32.43
C ASP A 51 5.11 -14.59 33.40
N GLY A 52 4.32 -14.98 34.40
CA GLY A 52 3.68 -14.03 35.35
C GLY A 52 2.81 -12.93 34.72
N ASP A 53 2.71 -12.88 33.39
CA ASP A 53 1.98 -11.92 32.58
C ASP A 53 0.54 -12.44 32.38
N THR A 54 -0.42 -11.71 32.92
CA THR A 54 -1.85 -12.04 32.82
C THR A 54 -2.39 -11.93 31.39
N ARG A 55 -1.57 -11.50 30.43
CA ARG A 55 -1.91 -11.55 29.01
C ARG A 55 -2.13 -12.97 28.47
N GLY A 56 -1.81 -14.06 29.18
CA GLY A 56 -2.15 -15.42 28.73
C GLY A 56 -3.59 -15.88 29.04
N ASP A 57 -4.31 -15.16 29.92
CA ASP A 57 -5.61 -15.54 30.46
C ASP A 57 -6.77 -15.22 29.50
N VAL A 58 -6.94 -16.03 28.46
CA VAL A 58 -7.93 -15.77 27.40
C VAL A 58 -9.36 -15.71 27.93
N LEU A 59 -9.78 -16.66 28.78
CA LEU A 59 -11.16 -16.70 29.31
C LEU A 59 -11.42 -15.59 30.33
N GLY A 60 -10.47 -15.26 31.21
CA GLY A 60 -10.64 -14.19 32.19
C GLY A 60 -10.76 -12.82 31.53
N HIS A 61 -10.02 -12.55 30.45
CA HIS A 61 -10.22 -11.33 29.66
C HIS A 61 -11.57 -11.32 28.93
N TYR A 62 -12.03 -12.47 28.42
CA TYR A 62 -13.36 -12.61 27.82
C TYR A 62 -14.47 -12.33 28.85
N ASP A 63 -14.45 -13.03 29.98
CA ASP A 63 -15.46 -12.93 31.04
C ASP A 63 -15.52 -11.50 31.61
N LYS A 64 -14.37 -10.86 31.77
CA LYS A 64 -14.29 -9.47 32.23
C LYS A 64 -14.90 -8.50 31.22
N LEU A 65 -14.55 -8.63 29.94
CA LEU A 65 -15.12 -7.79 28.87
C LEU A 65 -16.63 -7.98 28.77
N GLN A 66 -17.10 -9.23 28.71
CA GLN A 66 -18.51 -9.54 28.59
C GLN A 66 -19.30 -9.11 29.84
N GLY A 67 -18.77 -9.37 31.03
CA GLY A 67 -19.40 -8.96 32.29
C GLY A 67 -19.57 -7.45 32.42
N ASP A 68 -18.54 -6.67 32.05
CA ASP A 68 -18.61 -5.21 32.07
C ASP A 68 -19.58 -4.69 30.99
N LEU A 69 -19.57 -5.25 29.78
CA LEU A 69 -20.54 -4.89 28.75
C LEU A 69 -21.99 -5.16 29.17
N GLN A 70 -22.24 -6.23 29.93
CA GLN A 70 -23.57 -6.55 30.47
C GLN A 70 -23.99 -5.65 31.63
N THR A 71 -23.06 -5.26 32.51
CA THR A 71 -23.37 -4.60 33.79
C THR A 71 -23.20 -3.09 33.74
N ILE A 72 -22.16 -2.60 33.05
CA ILE A 72 -21.82 -1.18 32.89
C ILE A 72 -22.42 -0.63 31.60
N GLY A 73 -22.40 -1.42 30.51
CA GLY A 73 -22.95 -1.05 29.21
C GLY A 73 -21.95 -0.32 28.29
N PRO A 74 -22.12 -0.44 26.96
CA PRO A 74 -21.13 0.03 25.99
C PRO A 74 -20.91 1.55 26.03
N ASP A 75 -21.97 2.35 26.15
CA ASP A 75 -21.87 3.82 26.13
C ASP A 75 -20.97 4.36 27.26
N VAL A 76 -21.09 3.79 28.46
CA VAL A 76 -20.29 4.20 29.62
C VAL A 76 -18.84 3.75 29.44
N MET A 77 -18.62 2.53 28.93
CA MET A 77 -17.28 2.01 28.67
C MET A 77 -16.56 2.75 27.53
N ILE A 78 -17.29 3.26 26.54
CA ILE A 78 -16.74 4.14 25.49
C ILE A 78 -16.26 5.45 26.12
N GLN A 79 -17.12 6.09 26.93
CA GLN A 79 -16.80 7.36 27.59
C GLN A 79 -15.64 7.24 28.58
N SER A 80 -15.49 6.10 29.26
CA SER A 80 -14.38 5.85 30.20
C SER A 80 -13.08 5.41 29.49
N GLY A 81 -13.14 5.02 28.22
CA GLY A 81 -12.02 4.40 27.50
C GLY A 81 -11.76 2.92 27.84
N GLU A 82 -12.57 2.33 28.73
CA GLU A 82 -12.44 0.94 29.15
C GLU A 82 -12.78 -0.04 28.04
N LEU A 83 -13.70 0.31 27.13
CA LEU A 83 -14.09 -0.57 26.01
C LEU A 83 -12.87 -0.94 25.15
N ALA A 84 -12.11 0.07 24.68
CA ALA A 84 -10.93 -0.15 23.86
C ALA A 84 -9.87 -0.98 24.60
N THR A 85 -9.69 -0.71 25.89
CA THR A 85 -8.70 -1.37 26.76
C THR A 85 -9.02 -2.85 26.93
N LEU A 86 -10.27 -3.19 27.24
CA LEU A 86 -10.68 -4.58 27.48
C LEU A 86 -10.76 -5.38 26.18
N MET A 87 -11.27 -4.80 25.08
CA MET A 87 -11.21 -5.44 23.76
C MET A 87 -9.77 -5.71 23.32
N GLY A 88 -8.86 -4.75 23.55
CA GLY A 88 -7.43 -4.91 23.30
C GLY A 88 -6.78 -6.01 24.15
N SER A 89 -7.14 -6.09 25.42
CA SER A 89 -6.61 -7.10 26.35
C SER A 89 -7.06 -8.50 25.97
N PHE A 90 -8.34 -8.70 25.68
CA PHE A 90 -8.88 -9.99 25.24
C PHE A 90 -8.25 -10.44 23.92
N SER A 91 -8.16 -9.53 22.94
CA SER A 91 -7.54 -9.85 21.66
C SER A 91 -6.04 -10.18 21.79
N SER A 92 -5.31 -9.41 22.61
CA SER A 92 -3.89 -9.67 22.88
C SER A 92 -3.67 -11.01 23.56
N ALA A 93 -4.62 -11.45 24.39
CA ALA A 93 -4.52 -12.73 25.05
C ALA A 93 -4.60 -13.91 24.09
N GLY A 94 -5.54 -13.88 23.14
CA GLY A 94 -5.60 -14.89 22.07
C GLY A 94 -4.33 -14.91 21.22
N ILE A 95 -3.70 -13.76 20.96
CA ILE A 95 -2.42 -13.67 20.24
C ILE A 95 -1.29 -14.31 21.04
N LYS A 96 -1.10 -13.92 22.30
CA LYS A 96 -0.02 -14.39 23.17
C LYS A 96 -0.12 -15.91 23.32
N TYR A 97 -1.32 -16.41 23.63
CA TYR A 97 -1.58 -17.83 23.75
C TYR A 97 -1.01 -18.59 22.53
N PHE A 98 -1.44 -18.27 21.31
CA PHE A 98 -0.86 -18.92 20.11
C PHE A 98 0.66 -18.79 20.00
N LEU A 99 1.24 -17.62 20.31
CA LEU A 99 2.68 -17.42 20.11
C LEU A 99 3.49 -18.34 21.00
N ASP A 100 3.01 -18.54 22.24
CA ASP A 100 3.61 -19.47 23.19
C ASP A 100 3.54 -20.91 22.64
N TYR A 101 2.44 -21.32 21.98
CA TYR A 101 2.31 -22.66 21.37
C TYR A 101 3.01 -22.84 20.03
N ARG A 102 3.11 -21.78 19.24
CA ARG A 102 3.86 -21.83 17.97
C ARG A 102 5.35 -21.98 18.25
N ASN A 103 5.85 -21.32 19.30
CA ASN A 103 7.29 -21.28 19.60
C ASN A 103 7.70 -22.27 20.72
N GLY A 104 6.74 -22.91 21.40
CA GLY A 104 6.94 -23.85 22.50
C GLY A 104 6.57 -25.30 22.16
N ASP A 105 6.35 -26.12 23.19
CA ASP A 105 6.13 -27.57 23.09
C ASP A 105 4.65 -27.95 22.88
N ALA A 106 3.97 -27.32 21.90
CA ALA A 106 2.56 -27.61 21.63
C ALA A 106 2.29 -29.09 21.33
N GLU A 107 3.27 -29.80 20.73
CA GLU A 107 3.13 -31.20 20.34
C GLU A 107 2.92 -32.14 21.54
N ALA A 108 3.43 -31.80 22.72
CA ALA A 108 3.22 -32.58 23.94
C ALA A 108 1.78 -32.50 24.48
N HIS A 109 1.00 -31.51 24.05
CA HIS A 109 -0.33 -31.21 24.60
C HIS A 109 -1.47 -31.42 23.62
N VAL A 110 -1.17 -31.54 22.32
CA VAL A 110 -2.19 -31.74 21.29
C VAL A 110 -2.55 -33.22 21.17
N PRO A 111 -3.84 -33.60 21.28
CA PRO A 111 -4.28 -34.96 21.03
C PRO A 111 -3.84 -35.44 19.63
N GLY A 112 -3.28 -36.65 19.53
CA GLY A 112 -2.73 -37.17 18.27
C GLY A 112 -3.74 -37.32 17.11
N SER A 113 -5.05 -37.18 17.39
CA SER A 113 -6.12 -37.11 16.38
C SER A 113 -6.32 -35.72 15.77
N ILE A 114 -5.67 -34.69 16.30
CA ILE A 114 -5.84 -33.29 15.91
C ILE A 114 -4.57 -32.82 15.20
N HIS A 115 -4.74 -32.14 14.07
CA HIS A 115 -3.62 -31.55 13.34
C HIS A 115 -3.02 -30.37 14.12
N ILE A 116 -1.70 -30.37 14.32
CA ILE A 116 -1.00 -29.39 15.17
C ILE A 116 -1.25 -27.93 14.78
N GLU A 117 -1.37 -27.63 13.48
CA GLU A 117 -1.69 -26.27 13.05
C GLU A 117 -3.15 -25.85 13.33
N SER A 118 -4.09 -26.79 13.23
CA SER A 118 -5.49 -26.53 13.58
C SER A 118 -5.61 -26.31 15.09
N ALA A 119 -4.85 -27.06 15.88
CA ALA A 119 -4.72 -26.86 17.32
C ALA A 119 -4.11 -25.48 17.66
N ARG A 120 -2.97 -25.10 17.06
CA ARG A 120 -2.33 -23.80 17.27
C ARG A 120 -3.30 -22.64 16.97
N GLN A 121 -4.03 -22.72 15.85
CA GLN A 121 -4.95 -21.66 15.42
C GLN A 121 -6.31 -21.65 16.15
N SER A 122 -6.67 -22.68 16.91
CA SER A 122 -8.02 -22.84 17.48
C SER A 122 -8.40 -21.67 18.39
N ILE A 123 -7.51 -21.26 19.30
CA ILE A 123 -7.79 -20.17 20.25
C ILE A 123 -7.83 -18.81 19.58
N ARG A 124 -6.98 -18.54 18.58
CA ARG A 124 -7.04 -17.29 17.83
C ARG A 124 -8.33 -17.11 17.06
N LYS A 125 -8.73 -18.17 16.35
CA LYS A 125 -10.00 -18.21 15.60
C LYS A 125 -11.18 -18.09 16.55
N TRP A 126 -11.15 -18.77 17.70
CA TRP A 126 -12.17 -18.64 18.73
C TRP A 126 -12.27 -17.22 19.30
N THR A 127 -11.17 -16.62 19.75
CA THR A 127 -11.14 -15.24 20.26
C THR A 127 -11.68 -14.27 19.21
N LEU A 128 -11.40 -14.51 17.92
CA LEU A 128 -11.91 -13.68 16.83
C LEU A 128 -13.44 -13.78 16.71
N VAL A 129 -13.98 -14.99 16.70
CA VAL A 129 -15.42 -15.24 16.66
C VAL A 129 -16.11 -14.59 17.86
N GLN A 130 -15.53 -14.71 19.06
CA GLN A 130 -16.07 -14.08 20.28
C GLN A 130 -16.07 -12.55 20.21
N LEU A 131 -14.98 -11.95 19.73
CA LEU A 131 -14.92 -10.50 19.53
C LEU A 131 -15.95 -10.03 18.50
N TRP A 132 -16.11 -10.77 17.40
CA TRP A 132 -17.13 -10.46 16.39
C TRP A 132 -18.53 -10.55 16.99
N ASP A 133 -18.83 -11.62 17.74
CA ASP A 133 -20.12 -11.82 18.39
C ASP A 133 -20.43 -10.70 19.41
N ILE A 134 -19.43 -10.30 20.21
CA ILE A 134 -19.52 -9.14 21.10
C ILE A 134 -19.83 -7.86 20.30
N GLN A 135 -19.11 -7.60 19.21
CA GLN A 135 -19.37 -6.42 18.40
C GLN A 135 -20.80 -6.40 17.83
N GLN A 136 -21.34 -7.54 17.39
CA GLN A 136 -22.71 -7.63 16.90
C GLN A 136 -23.74 -7.49 18.02
N THR A 137 -23.53 -8.20 19.13
CA THR A 137 -24.45 -8.21 20.28
C THR A 137 -24.65 -6.83 20.88
N TYR A 138 -23.59 -6.02 20.94
CA TYR A 138 -23.62 -4.67 21.51
C TYR A 138 -23.66 -3.56 20.46
N ALA A 139 -23.87 -3.89 19.18
CA ALA A 139 -23.94 -2.93 18.07
C ALA A 139 -22.73 -1.97 18.00
N LEU A 140 -21.53 -2.51 18.17
CA LEU A 140 -20.28 -1.74 18.25
C LEU A 140 -19.65 -1.46 16.88
N ASP A 141 -20.31 -1.80 15.77
CA ASP A 141 -19.72 -1.63 14.44
C ASP A 141 -19.60 -0.15 14.03
N SER A 142 -20.42 0.75 14.56
CA SER A 142 -20.34 2.19 14.21
C SER A 142 -19.57 3.05 15.22
N VAL A 143 -19.15 2.52 16.37
CA VAL A 143 -18.66 3.36 17.50
C VAL A 143 -17.17 3.70 17.42
N ALA A 144 -16.43 3.20 16.43
CA ALA A 144 -15.01 3.50 16.26
C ALA A 144 -14.66 5.01 16.28
N PRO A 145 -15.44 5.95 15.70
CA PRO A 145 -15.18 7.38 15.83
C PRO A 145 -15.32 7.92 17.26
N GLU A 146 -16.16 7.30 18.09
CA GLU A 146 -16.33 7.67 19.51
C GLU A 146 -15.19 7.10 20.36
N VAL A 147 -14.69 5.92 19.98
CA VAL A 147 -13.59 5.23 20.68
C VAL A 147 -12.22 5.80 20.31
N TYR A 148 -12.00 6.16 19.05
CA TYR A 148 -10.70 6.54 18.49
C TYR A 148 -10.63 7.99 18.01
N GLY A 149 -11.70 8.77 18.20
CA GLY A 149 -11.78 10.16 17.79
C GLY A 149 -11.89 10.33 16.27
N GLN A 150 -11.40 11.47 15.77
CA GLN A 150 -11.58 11.90 14.37
C GLN A 150 -11.03 10.92 13.32
N TYR A 151 -10.13 10.01 13.73
CA TYR A 151 -9.51 9.00 12.86
C TYR A 151 -10.16 7.61 12.98
N GLY A 152 -11.17 7.46 13.84
CA GLY A 152 -11.95 6.24 13.94
C GLY A 152 -12.80 6.01 12.70
N GLU A 153 -12.63 4.86 12.05
CA GLU A 153 -13.40 4.49 10.86
C GLU A 153 -14.59 3.62 11.24
N ALA A 154 -15.80 4.04 10.87
CA ALA A 154 -16.98 3.20 11.05
C ALA A 154 -16.80 1.83 10.38
N ARG A 155 -17.33 0.79 11.03
CA ARG A 155 -17.15 -0.64 10.73
C ARG A 155 -15.72 -1.15 10.91
N SER A 156 -14.88 -0.44 11.67
CA SER A 156 -13.58 -0.97 12.09
C SER A 156 -13.74 -1.99 13.19
N TRP A 157 -12.82 -2.94 13.18
CA TRP A 157 -12.56 -3.81 14.30
C TRP A 157 -12.15 -2.97 15.51
N LEU A 158 -12.84 -3.17 16.63
CA LEU A 158 -12.52 -2.52 17.88
C LEU A 158 -11.53 -3.39 18.63
N GLY A 159 -10.47 -2.76 19.12
CA GLY A 159 -9.42 -3.41 19.87
C GLY A 159 -8.06 -3.04 19.34
N ALA A 160 -7.10 -3.15 20.25
CA ALA A 160 -5.75 -2.67 20.07
C ALA A 160 -4.81 -3.71 19.48
N SER A 161 -5.28 -4.63 18.63
CA SER A 161 -4.55 -5.87 18.36
C SER A 161 -4.62 -6.29 16.90
N ARG A 162 -3.49 -6.76 16.36
CA ARG A 162 -3.33 -7.31 15.00
C ARG A 162 -3.92 -8.72 14.83
N GLN A 163 -4.92 -9.13 15.61
CA GLN A 163 -5.36 -10.53 15.62
C GLN A 163 -5.80 -11.04 14.25
N MET A 164 -6.45 -10.19 13.44
CA MET A 164 -6.78 -10.51 12.05
C MET A 164 -5.55 -10.78 11.18
N PHE A 165 -4.40 -10.14 11.44
CA PHE A 165 -3.13 -10.41 10.75
C PHE A 165 -2.58 -11.77 11.03
N ASP A 166 -2.61 -12.12 12.30
CA ASP A 166 -1.94 -13.26 12.87
C ASP A 166 -2.58 -14.62 12.44
N LEU A 167 -3.69 -14.55 11.69
CA LEU A 167 -4.39 -15.67 11.06
C LEU A 167 -4.00 -15.91 9.59
N ALA A 168 -3.08 -15.11 9.03
CA ALA A 168 -2.69 -15.25 7.63
C ALA A 168 -2.12 -16.65 7.33
N PRO A 169 -2.40 -17.23 6.14
CA PRO A 169 -2.02 -18.62 5.80
C PRO A 169 -0.53 -18.95 6.00
N HIS A 170 0.36 -17.96 5.82
CA HIS A 170 1.81 -18.14 5.92
C HIS A 170 2.38 -18.00 7.35
N LEU A 171 1.59 -17.53 8.33
CA LEU A 171 2.04 -17.38 9.72
C LEU A 171 1.89 -18.67 10.55
N SER A 172 1.00 -19.58 10.14
CA SER A 172 0.90 -20.97 10.64
C SER A 172 1.73 -21.97 9.84
N ALA A 173 2.31 -21.59 8.71
CA ALA A 173 3.16 -22.51 7.95
C ALA A 173 4.58 -22.52 8.53
N GLU A 174 5.21 -23.70 8.64
CA GLU A 174 6.66 -23.79 8.95
C GLU A 174 7.51 -23.08 7.89
N ASN A 175 7.04 -23.04 6.64
CA ASN A 175 7.62 -22.27 5.55
C ASN A 175 6.83 -20.97 5.34
N LYS A 176 7.46 -19.83 5.65
CA LYS A 176 6.88 -18.48 5.83
C LYS A 176 6.21 -17.81 4.60
N LEU A 177 5.81 -18.55 3.56
CA LEU A 177 5.25 -17.98 2.32
C LEU A 177 4.07 -18.76 1.71
N SER A 178 3.81 -20.01 2.12
CA SER A 178 2.69 -20.82 1.61
C SER A 178 2.26 -21.87 2.65
N PHE A 179 0.99 -22.28 2.65
CA PHE A 179 0.57 -23.44 3.43
C PHE A 179 1.25 -24.70 2.89
N PHE A 180 1.48 -25.72 3.73
CA PHE A 180 2.26 -26.93 3.40
C PHE A 180 1.84 -27.68 2.12
N TYR A 181 0.60 -27.48 1.66
CA TYR A 181 0.00 -28.15 0.51
C TYR A 181 -0.36 -27.21 -0.65
N GLN A 182 -0.10 -25.90 -0.51
CA GLN A 182 -0.46 -24.91 -1.52
C GLN A 182 0.68 -24.72 -2.52
N ASN A 183 0.33 -24.50 -3.80
CA ASN A 183 1.29 -23.97 -4.76
C ASN A 183 1.55 -22.48 -4.48
N ASP A 184 2.68 -21.96 -4.96
CA ASP A 184 3.14 -20.60 -4.68
C ASP A 184 2.13 -19.52 -5.10
N LEU A 185 1.43 -19.71 -6.23
CA LEU A 185 0.38 -18.81 -6.69
C LEU A 185 -0.80 -18.78 -5.71
N ALA A 186 -1.35 -19.94 -5.34
CA ALA A 186 -2.46 -20.02 -4.40
C ALA A 186 -2.11 -19.39 -3.04
N GLY A 187 -0.91 -19.69 -2.51
CA GLY A 187 -0.45 -19.09 -1.25
C GLY A 187 -0.32 -17.57 -1.33
N LYS A 188 0.16 -17.01 -2.45
CA LYS A 188 0.25 -15.57 -2.68
C LYS A 188 -1.12 -14.92 -2.91
N THR A 189 -2.02 -15.54 -3.65
CA THR A 189 -3.40 -15.05 -3.85
C THR A 189 -4.13 -14.98 -2.51
N GLU A 190 -4.09 -16.05 -1.72
CA GLU A 190 -4.74 -16.08 -0.40
C GLU A 190 -4.09 -15.10 0.58
N SER A 191 -2.76 -15.02 0.62
CA SER A 191 -2.05 -14.03 1.43
C SER A 191 -2.47 -12.61 1.02
N THR A 192 -2.50 -12.33 -0.27
CA THR A 192 -2.90 -11.02 -0.81
C THR A 192 -4.35 -10.66 -0.46
N ALA A 193 -5.27 -11.63 -0.49
CA ALA A 193 -6.65 -11.46 -0.03
C ALA A 193 -6.74 -11.23 1.47
N TRP A 194 -5.96 -11.97 2.25
CA TRP A 194 -5.91 -11.85 3.70
C TRP A 194 -5.36 -10.50 4.16
N TYR A 195 -4.30 -10.01 3.51
CA TYR A 195 -3.73 -8.69 3.75
C TYR A 195 -4.73 -7.58 3.40
N GLN A 196 -5.44 -7.69 2.28
CA GLN A 196 -6.45 -6.71 1.88
C GLN A 196 -7.66 -6.70 2.83
N LEU A 197 -8.11 -7.86 3.29
CA LEU A 197 -9.18 -7.98 4.29
C LEU A 197 -8.83 -7.16 5.54
N GLN A 198 -7.60 -7.26 6.01
CA GLN A 198 -7.13 -6.54 7.17
C GLN A 198 -7.15 -5.03 6.98
N VAL A 199 -6.73 -4.55 5.81
CA VAL A 199 -6.85 -3.13 5.45
C VAL A 199 -8.28 -2.61 5.58
N VAL A 200 -9.23 -3.47 5.22
CA VAL A 200 -10.65 -3.15 5.16
C VAL A 200 -11.32 -3.21 6.54
N VAL A 201 -10.96 -4.18 7.38
CA VAL A 201 -11.60 -4.39 8.70
C VAL A 201 -10.83 -3.81 9.87
N ASN A 202 -9.53 -3.62 9.73
CA ASN A 202 -8.66 -3.05 10.75
C ASN A 202 -7.84 -1.91 10.13
N ALA A 203 -8.48 -0.75 9.97
CA ALA A 203 -7.85 0.43 9.41
C ALA A 203 -6.74 1.02 10.30
N GLY A 204 -6.46 0.43 11.47
CA GLY A 204 -5.51 0.93 12.46
C GLY A 204 -6.01 2.11 13.28
N ASN A 205 -6.99 2.86 12.76
CA ASN A 205 -7.54 4.09 13.35
C ASN A 205 -6.46 5.09 13.78
N ARG A 206 -5.28 4.99 13.14
CA ARG A 206 -4.05 5.75 13.41
C ARG A 206 -3.49 5.65 14.82
N ILE A 207 -3.78 4.57 15.55
CA ILE A 207 -3.25 4.39 16.90
C ILE A 207 -1.95 3.61 16.84
N ASN A 208 -0.85 4.23 17.28
CA ASN A 208 0.42 3.55 17.43
C ASN A 208 0.56 3.02 18.87
N ALA A 209 -0.14 1.94 19.19
CA ALA A 209 0.29 1.09 20.29
C ALA A 209 0.97 -0.13 19.68
N GLY A 210 2.05 -0.64 20.28
CA GLY A 210 2.81 -1.80 19.77
C GLY A 210 2.00 -3.09 19.51
N SER A 211 0.69 -3.08 19.82
CA SER A 211 -0.30 -4.09 19.47
C SER A 211 -1.34 -3.65 18.41
N ILE A 212 -1.68 -2.35 18.29
CA ILE A 212 -2.54 -1.78 17.21
C ILE A 212 -1.70 -1.29 16.02
N ALA A 213 -0.37 -1.40 16.12
CA ALA A 213 0.59 -1.15 15.06
C ALA A 213 0.00 -1.72 13.79
N PRO A 214 -0.41 -0.84 12.87
CA PRO A 214 -1.45 -1.28 11.99
C PRO A 214 -0.78 -2.22 11.00
N VAL A 215 -1.44 -3.37 10.85
CA VAL A 215 -1.03 -4.57 10.12
C VAL A 215 0.06 -4.22 9.15
N ASP A 216 1.29 -4.65 9.45
CA ASP A 216 2.54 -4.48 8.69
C ASP A 216 2.27 -3.93 7.26
N TRP A 217 1.88 -2.65 7.17
CA TRP A 217 1.25 -2.11 5.95
C TRP A 217 2.28 -2.06 4.84
N ASN A 218 3.53 -1.92 5.24
CA ASN A 218 4.74 -2.16 4.48
C ASN A 218 4.76 -3.48 3.69
N TYR A 219 4.18 -4.56 4.21
CA TYR A 219 4.14 -5.83 3.50
C TYR A 219 2.94 -5.92 2.55
N HIS A 220 1.90 -5.10 2.70
CA HIS A 220 0.76 -5.13 1.79
C HIS A 220 1.17 -4.85 0.32
N PRO A 221 1.97 -3.80 0.00
CA PRO A 221 2.57 -3.63 -1.32
C PRO A 221 3.40 -4.83 -1.77
N LYS A 222 4.20 -5.43 -0.87
CA LYS A 222 5.01 -6.62 -1.22
C LYS A 222 4.15 -7.80 -1.67
N HIS A 223 3.01 -8.04 -1.02
CA HIS A 223 2.09 -9.12 -1.41
C HIS A 223 1.37 -8.80 -2.73
N ILE A 224 0.95 -7.55 -2.94
CA ILE A 224 0.41 -7.10 -4.23
C ILE A 224 1.40 -7.32 -5.37
N ASN A 225 2.66 -6.95 -5.16
CA ASN A 225 3.73 -7.10 -6.15
C ASN A 225 4.00 -8.57 -6.42
N GLY A 226 4.17 -9.37 -5.37
CA GLY A 226 4.44 -10.80 -5.48
C GLY A 226 3.34 -11.57 -6.21
N LEU A 227 2.08 -11.12 -6.13
CA LEU A 227 0.99 -11.64 -6.96
C LEU A 227 1.17 -11.27 -8.44
N SER A 228 1.42 -9.98 -8.70
CA SER A 228 1.59 -9.44 -10.07
C SER A 228 2.75 -10.13 -10.81
N ASP A 229 3.90 -10.27 -10.14
CA ASP A 229 5.12 -10.88 -10.70
C ASP A 229 4.93 -12.36 -11.06
N ASN A 230 4.11 -13.07 -10.28
CA ASN A 230 3.85 -14.50 -10.47
C ASN A 230 2.81 -14.79 -11.54
N GLU A 231 1.77 -13.96 -11.64
CA GLU A 231 0.69 -14.15 -12.60
C GLU A 231 1.11 -13.73 -14.02
N GLY A 232 2.19 -12.95 -14.15
CA GLY A 232 2.48 -12.21 -15.39
C GLY A 232 1.32 -11.28 -15.78
N GLY A 233 0.48 -10.94 -14.80
CA GLY A 233 -0.76 -10.20 -14.95
C GLY A 233 -0.57 -8.69 -14.80
N PRO A 234 -1.63 -7.90 -15.01
CA PRO A 234 -1.55 -6.46 -14.82
C PRO A 234 -1.24 -6.15 -13.36
N ARG A 235 -0.33 -5.18 -13.12
CA ARG A 235 -0.08 -4.69 -11.78
C ARG A 235 -1.36 -4.08 -11.18
N HIS A 236 -1.45 -3.99 -9.85
CA HIS A 236 -2.65 -3.51 -9.13
C HIS A 236 -2.46 -2.09 -8.53
N PRO A 237 -2.31 -1.03 -9.34
CA PRO A 237 -1.95 0.31 -8.87
C PRO A 237 -2.96 0.91 -7.88
N PHE A 238 -4.26 0.62 -8.03
CA PHE A 238 -5.27 1.11 -7.08
C PHE A 238 -5.11 0.51 -5.68
N ARG A 239 -4.83 -0.79 -5.59
CA ARG A 239 -4.59 -1.47 -4.31
C ARG A 239 -3.29 -1.00 -3.68
N SER A 240 -2.26 -0.77 -4.51
CA SER A 240 -1.01 -0.14 -4.08
C SER A 240 -1.27 1.27 -3.51
N ALA A 241 -1.98 2.13 -4.24
CA ALA A 241 -2.29 3.49 -3.79
C ALA A 241 -3.03 3.51 -2.45
N GLN A 242 -4.02 2.63 -2.28
CA GLN A 242 -4.76 2.50 -1.02
C GLN A 242 -3.84 2.11 0.14
N ALA A 243 -2.97 1.12 -0.07
CA ALA A 243 -2.03 0.65 0.95
C ALA A 243 -1.05 1.75 1.37
N TRP A 244 -0.52 2.52 0.40
CA TRP A 244 0.36 3.65 0.68
C TRP A 244 -0.32 4.79 1.41
N MET A 245 -1.56 5.11 1.02
CA MET A 245 -2.34 6.14 1.70
C MET A 245 -2.55 5.77 3.17
N LYS A 246 -2.93 4.52 3.46
CA LYS A 246 -3.06 4.02 4.84
C LYS A 246 -1.75 4.06 5.62
N LEU A 247 -0.63 3.72 4.97
CA LEU A 247 0.71 3.80 5.57
C LEU A 247 1.05 5.25 5.97
N ILE A 248 0.85 6.21 5.06
CA ILE A 248 1.11 7.65 5.32
C ILE A 248 0.22 8.16 6.45
N GLN A 249 -1.09 7.86 6.39
CA GLN A 249 -2.06 8.29 7.40
C GLN A 249 -1.74 7.75 8.80
N THR A 250 -1.24 6.51 8.88
CA THR A 250 -0.80 5.91 10.14
C THR A 250 0.33 6.69 10.78
N PHE A 251 1.38 6.99 10.02
CA PHE A 251 2.58 7.61 10.57
C PHE A 251 2.40 9.11 10.86
N HIS A 252 1.38 9.75 10.30
CA HIS A 252 1.08 11.16 10.51
C HIS A 252 0.40 11.49 11.87
N HIS A 253 0.03 10.50 12.68
CA HIS A 253 -0.69 10.73 13.94
C HIS A 253 0.21 11.15 15.11
N ASP A 254 -0.24 12.13 15.91
CA ASP A 254 0.33 12.61 17.18
C ASP A 254 1.85 12.82 17.21
N GLY A 255 2.44 13.33 16.13
CA GLY A 255 3.88 13.60 16.11
C GLY A 255 4.72 12.33 16.11
N LEU A 256 4.22 11.16 15.68
CA LEU A 256 5.06 9.96 15.53
C LEU A 256 6.08 10.04 14.38
N LEU A 257 6.02 11.12 13.60
CA LEU A 257 7.11 11.55 12.75
C LEU A 257 8.29 12.14 13.56
N GLU A 258 8.10 12.48 14.86
CA GLU A 258 9.15 12.84 15.83
C GLU A 258 10.11 11.67 16.08
N GLU A 259 9.62 10.43 15.98
CA GLU A 259 10.48 9.25 15.88
C GLU A 259 10.84 9.03 14.40
N GLU A 260 11.96 9.64 14.00
CA GLU A 260 12.62 9.55 12.69
C GLU A 260 12.50 8.25 11.87
N PRO A 261 12.49 7.01 12.44
CA PRO A 261 12.21 5.80 11.68
C PRO A 261 10.90 5.85 10.88
N TYR A 262 9.84 6.48 11.37
CA TYR A 262 8.51 6.33 10.77
C TYR A 262 8.27 7.15 9.50
N VAL A 263 8.82 8.36 9.39
CA VAL A 263 8.78 9.16 8.14
C VAL A 263 9.53 8.44 7.02
N ARG A 264 10.66 7.79 7.36
CA ARG A 264 11.40 6.91 6.43
C ARG A 264 10.59 5.68 6.07
N HIS A 265 9.79 5.17 7.00
CA HIS A 265 8.97 3.99 6.79
C HIS A 265 7.81 4.23 5.81
N ALA A 266 7.29 5.44 5.76
CA ALA A 266 6.32 5.92 4.77
C ALA A 266 6.96 6.32 3.43
N HIS A 267 8.29 6.38 3.34
CA HIS A 267 8.98 6.81 2.13
C HIS A 267 8.60 5.92 0.94
N PRO A 268 8.10 6.49 -0.17
CA PRO A 268 7.47 5.67 -1.19
C PRO A 268 8.44 4.75 -1.98
N GLY A 269 9.76 4.98 -1.88
CA GLY A 269 10.80 4.10 -2.43
C GLY A 269 11.13 2.84 -1.61
N ARG A 270 10.62 2.75 -0.38
CA ARG A 270 11.00 1.70 0.57
C ARG A 270 10.54 0.28 0.19
N TRP A 271 9.46 0.16 -0.58
CA TRP A 271 8.78 -1.13 -0.79
C TRP A 271 8.65 -1.53 -2.27
N GLY A 272 9.41 -0.90 -3.17
CA GLY A 272 9.39 -1.25 -4.61
C GLY A 272 8.03 -1.02 -5.28
N ALA A 273 7.18 -0.18 -4.69
CA ALA A 273 5.81 -0.03 -5.17
C ALA A 273 5.67 0.98 -6.30
N PHE A 274 6.67 1.83 -6.56
CA PHE A 274 6.65 2.75 -7.69
C PHE A 274 6.40 2.04 -9.01
N GLU A 275 7.07 0.90 -9.17
CA GLU A 275 6.97 0.05 -10.33
C GLU A 275 5.52 -0.44 -10.56
N THR A 276 4.67 -0.49 -9.51
CA THR A 276 3.24 -0.85 -9.66
C THR A 276 2.41 0.14 -10.43
N PHE A 277 2.89 1.37 -10.55
CA PHE A 277 2.18 2.46 -11.19
C PHE A 277 2.73 2.77 -12.58
N GLU A 278 3.80 2.11 -13.02
CA GLU A 278 4.39 2.29 -14.36
C GLU A 278 3.37 2.00 -15.47
N ASP A 279 2.49 1.03 -15.23
CA ASP A 279 1.43 0.61 -16.17
C ASP A 279 0.26 1.61 -16.27
N LEU A 280 0.18 2.61 -15.38
CA LEU A 280 -0.86 3.64 -15.46
C LEU A 280 -0.60 4.60 -16.64
N ASP A 281 -1.67 5.09 -17.25
CA ASP A 281 -1.56 6.18 -18.21
C ASP A 281 -0.97 7.44 -17.54
N PHE A 282 -0.35 8.29 -18.34
CA PHE A 282 0.39 9.45 -17.84
C PHE A 282 -0.46 10.36 -16.94
N ALA A 283 -1.71 10.65 -17.31
CA ALA A 283 -2.55 11.57 -16.56
C ALA A 283 -2.96 10.98 -15.21
N THR A 284 -3.35 9.69 -15.18
CA THR A 284 -3.69 8.99 -13.95
C THR A 284 -2.46 8.83 -13.05
N ARG A 285 -1.32 8.44 -13.61
CA ARG A 285 -0.06 8.30 -12.88
C ARG A 285 0.36 9.62 -12.25
N ALA A 286 0.36 10.71 -13.03
CA ALA A 286 0.66 12.06 -12.56
C ALA A 286 -0.25 12.49 -11.42
N ALA A 287 -1.56 12.26 -11.54
CA ALA A 287 -2.53 12.63 -10.51
C ALA A 287 -2.34 11.84 -9.21
N VAL A 288 -2.18 10.51 -9.29
CA VAL A 288 -2.00 9.64 -8.12
C VAL A 288 -0.66 9.93 -7.44
N PHE A 289 0.44 9.96 -8.20
CA PHE A 289 1.75 10.27 -7.61
C PHE A 289 1.87 11.69 -7.12
N GLY A 290 1.41 12.68 -7.88
CA GLY A 290 1.44 14.07 -7.44
C GLY A 290 0.76 14.21 -6.09
N THR A 291 -0.38 13.54 -5.90
CA THR A 291 -1.09 13.54 -4.62
C THR A 291 -0.30 12.84 -3.50
N LEU A 292 0.21 11.62 -3.75
CA LEU A 292 0.97 10.84 -2.76
C LEU A 292 2.29 11.52 -2.36
N ILE A 293 3.02 12.09 -3.31
CA ILE A 293 4.28 12.79 -3.05
C ILE A 293 4.02 14.11 -2.34
N ASN A 294 2.99 14.87 -2.72
CA ASN A 294 2.64 16.09 -2.01
C ASN A 294 2.26 15.81 -0.55
N ALA A 295 1.45 14.77 -0.32
CA ALA A 295 1.10 14.26 1.00
C ALA A 295 2.33 13.87 1.83
N TYR A 296 3.30 13.20 1.22
CA TYR A 296 4.57 12.85 1.85
C TYR A 296 5.42 14.09 2.17
N MET A 297 5.50 15.05 1.25
CA MET A 297 6.24 16.31 1.46
C MET A 297 5.65 17.12 2.61
N ASP A 298 4.33 17.20 2.73
CA ASP A 298 3.67 17.90 3.85
C ASP A 298 4.08 17.28 5.20
N ALA A 299 4.15 15.95 5.29
CA ALA A 299 4.59 15.24 6.49
C ALA A 299 6.09 15.44 6.80
N VAL A 300 6.94 15.42 5.78
CA VAL A 300 8.39 15.59 5.93
C VAL A 300 8.76 17.02 6.31
N GLU A 301 8.10 18.01 5.70
CA GLU A 301 8.36 19.43 5.94
C GLU A 301 7.82 19.92 7.29
N SER A 302 6.96 19.15 7.97
CA SER A 302 6.46 19.50 9.30
C SER A 302 7.49 19.31 10.42
N HIS A 303 8.71 18.81 10.11
CA HIS A 303 9.77 18.52 11.07
C HIS A 303 11.03 19.36 10.80
N GLU A 304 11.66 19.87 11.85
CA GLU A 304 12.88 20.66 11.70
C GLU A 304 14.08 19.77 11.36
N ILE A 305 14.79 20.06 10.26
CA ILE A 305 15.94 19.27 9.78
C ILE A 305 17.04 19.11 10.84
N SER A 306 17.19 20.09 11.74
CA SER A 306 18.16 20.04 12.85
C SER A 306 17.86 18.98 13.91
N GLU A 307 16.62 18.50 14.01
CA GLU A 307 16.20 17.52 15.00
C GLU A 307 16.42 16.08 14.53
N TRP A 308 16.73 15.87 13.25
CA TRP A 308 16.97 14.53 12.70
C TRP A 308 18.37 14.02 13.09
N ASN A 309 18.43 12.82 13.66
CA ASN A 309 19.63 12.07 13.99
C ASN A 309 20.30 11.53 12.73
N ARG A 310 21.55 11.99 12.54
CA ARG A 310 22.36 11.75 11.36
C ARG A 310 23.73 11.21 11.78
N PRO A 311 23.79 9.92 12.15
CA PRO A 311 25.03 9.31 12.59
C PRO A 311 26.06 9.27 11.46
N ALA A 312 27.34 9.31 11.82
CA ALA A 312 28.44 9.30 10.86
C ALA A 312 28.57 7.97 10.09
N ASP A 313 28.09 6.87 10.67
CA ASP A 313 28.19 5.52 10.11
C ASP A 313 26.83 5.05 9.56
N ILE A 314 26.82 4.67 8.28
CA ILE A 314 25.62 4.29 7.48
C ILE A 314 25.36 2.77 7.53
N ASP A 315 26.01 2.02 8.41
CA ASP A 315 26.00 0.54 8.40
C ASP A 315 24.64 -0.11 8.76
N THR A 316 23.55 0.66 8.84
CA THR A 316 22.20 0.11 9.05
C THR A 316 21.16 0.83 8.19
N PRO A 317 20.21 0.08 7.58
CA PRO A 317 19.22 0.61 6.62
C PRO A 317 18.11 1.47 7.23
N ASN A 318 18.23 1.91 8.49
CA ASN A 318 17.20 2.66 9.22
C ASN A 318 17.75 3.97 9.80
N ARG A 319 18.75 4.57 9.17
CA ARG A 319 19.40 5.82 9.61
C ARG A 319 19.51 6.80 8.46
N TRP A 320 19.39 8.11 8.75
CA TRP A 320 19.65 9.15 7.75
C TRP A 320 21.14 9.30 7.58
N GLU A 321 21.58 9.46 6.35
CA GLU A 321 22.98 9.68 6.03
C GLU A 321 23.44 11.04 6.59
N PRO A 322 24.73 11.18 6.97
CA PRO A 322 25.28 12.43 7.47
C PRO A 322 25.13 13.57 6.45
N ALA A 323 25.16 14.83 6.92
CA ALA A 323 25.07 16.02 6.07
C ALA A 323 26.15 16.08 4.97
N SER A 324 27.26 15.39 5.20
CA SER A 324 28.35 15.29 4.25
C SER A 324 28.15 14.23 3.16
N TYR A 325 27.13 13.38 3.26
CA TYR A 325 26.84 12.36 2.25
C TYR A 325 26.47 13.04 0.92
N ARG A 326 27.02 12.51 -0.16
CA ARG A 326 26.80 13.02 -1.51
C ARG A 326 26.04 11.96 -2.29
N PRO A 327 24.73 12.14 -2.50
CA PRO A 327 23.98 11.16 -3.24
C PRO A 327 24.37 11.08 -4.72
N GLU A 328 24.19 9.89 -5.26
CA GLU A 328 24.40 9.52 -6.66
C GLU A 328 23.11 8.94 -7.26
N LEU A 329 22.99 9.00 -8.59
CA LEU A 329 21.90 8.33 -9.29
C LEU A 329 22.03 6.81 -9.12
N ILE A 330 20.91 6.17 -8.80
CA ILE A 330 20.81 4.72 -8.75
C ILE A 330 20.90 4.17 -10.17
N GLU A 331 21.71 3.12 -10.35
CA GLU A 331 21.90 2.46 -11.64
C GLU A 331 20.58 1.94 -12.22
N GLU A 332 20.40 2.14 -13.53
CA GLU A 332 19.24 1.67 -14.28
C GLU A 332 19.05 0.14 -14.09
N GLY A 333 17.82 -0.29 -13.81
CA GLY A 333 17.49 -1.69 -13.54
C GLY A 333 17.69 -2.13 -12.08
N THR A 334 18.25 -1.29 -11.21
CA THR A 334 18.22 -1.53 -9.76
C THR A 334 16.82 -1.21 -9.23
N SER A 335 16.15 -2.18 -8.62
CA SER A 335 14.85 -1.92 -8.00
C SER A 335 15.00 -0.91 -6.85
N TRP A 336 14.02 -0.02 -6.71
CA TRP A 336 13.98 0.98 -5.64
C TRP A 336 14.07 0.34 -4.25
N GLN A 337 13.50 -0.85 -4.11
CA GLN A 337 13.58 -1.63 -2.88
C GLN A 337 15.02 -2.05 -2.53
N ASN A 338 15.80 -2.49 -3.51
CA ASN A 338 17.19 -2.91 -3.27
C ASN A 338 18.07 -1.72 -2.89
N ALA A 339 17.88 -0.56 -3.52
CA ALA A 339 18.58 0.66 -3.12
C ALA A 339 18.24 1.08 -1.68
N HIS A 340 16.96 0.95 -1.28
CA HIS A 340 16.54 1.18 0.11
C HIS A 340 17.18 0.22 1.10
N GLN A 341 17.18 -1.10 0.81
CA GLN A 341 17.68 -2.13 1.73
C GLN A 341 19.17 -1.96 2.06
N ASN A 342 19.91 -1.23 1.23
CA ASN A 342 21.31 -0.88 1.46
C ASN A 342 21.49 0.43 2.23
N GLY A 343 20.42 1.04 2.77
CA GLY A 343 20.49 2.26 3.57
C GLY A 343 20.83 3.53 2.78
N ARG A 344 20.56 3.53 1.46
CA ARG A 344 20.88 4.63 0.53
C ARG A 344 19.66 5.55 0.28
N TYR A 345 19.10 6.13 1.33
CA TYR A 345 17.95 7.05 1.26
C TYR A 345 18.25 8.32 0.46
N ALA A 346 19.43 8.91 0.62
CA ALA A 346 19.84 10.09 -0.13
C ALA A 346 19.84 9.81 -1.64
N ASP A 347 20.37 8.65 -2.04
CA ASP A 347 20.44 8.22 -3.44
C ASP A 347 19.06 7.94 -4.02
N LEU A 348 18.17 7.34 -3.21
CA LEU A 348 16.76 7.17 -3.56
C LEU A 348 16.09 8.52 -3.81
N TRP A 349 16.22 9.45 -2.87
CA TRP A 349 15.64 10.79 -3.01
C TRP A 349 16.12 11.50 -4.27
N TYR A 350 17.44 11.48 -4.46
CA TYR A 350 18.13 12.10 -5.59
C TYR A 350 17.68 11.49 -6.94
N SER A 351 17.48 10.18 -6.99
CA SER A 351 17.04 9.46 -8.20
C SER A 351 15.53 9.56 -8.47
N MET A 352 14.71 9.78 -7.43
CA MET A 352 13.26 9.92 -7.55
C MET A 352 12.85 11.21 -8.26
N ILE A 353 13.55 12.31 -8.00
CA ILE A 353 13.24 13.64 -8.55
C ILE A 353 13.09 13.63 -10.08
N PRO A 354 14.08 13.17 -10.88
CA PRO A 354 13.96 13.16 -12.33
C PRO A 354 12.91 12.14 -12.80
N THR A 355 12.76 11.02 -12.10
CA THR A 355 11.73 10.00 -12.40
C THR A 355 10.33 10.57 -12.25
N PHE A 356 10.07 11.29 -11.16
CA PHE A 356 8.76 11.88 -10.87
C PHE A 356 8.42 13.03 -11.79
N ALA A 357 9.40 13.86 -12.14
CA ALA A 357 9.23 14.87 -13.17
C ALA A 357 8.82 14.21 -14.50
N ALA A 358 9.49 13.13 -14.91
CA ALA A 358 9.14 12.36 -16.11
C ALA A 358 7.77 11.67 -16.00
N TRP A 359 7.33 11.35 -14.78
CA TRP A 359 6.01 10.75 -14.52
C TRP A 359 4.88 11.77 -14.38
N GLY A 360 5.18 13.07 -14.55
CA GLY A 360 4.20 14.15 -14.57
C GLY A 360 3.81 14.69 -13.20
N VAL A 361 4.60 14.43 -12.15
CA VAL A 361 4.41 15.09 -10.85
C VAL A 361 4.60 16.59 -11.01
N ASP A 362 3.71 17.38 -10.39
CA ASP A 362 3.69 18.83 -10.50
C ASP A 362 5.06 19.43 -10.16
N SER A 363 5.49 20.40 -10.97
CA SER A 363 6.83 20.94 -10.87
C SER A 363 7.09 21.73 -9.59
N GLN A 364 6.04 22.25 -8.92
CA GLN A 364 6.16 22.84 -7.59
C GLN A 364 6.50 21.77 -6.55
N VAL A 365 5.90 20.58 -6.65
CA VAL A 365 6.23 19.45 -5.78
C VAL A 365 7.67 18.98 -6.02
N ILE A 366 8.11 18.93 -7.29
CA ILE A 366 9.50 18.64 -7.64
C ILE A 366 10.46 19.68 -7.04
N ALA A 367 10.11 20.97 -7.09
CA ALA A 367 10.92 22.03 -6.49
C ALA A 367 10.98 21.91 -4.95
N ARG A 368 9.88 21.53 -4.29
CA ARG A 368 9.85 21.22 -2.85
C ARG A 368 10.81 20.09 -2.50
N MET A 369 10.76 18.98 -3.24
CA MET A 369 11.66 17.83 -3.04
C MET A 369 13.13 18.22 -3.15
N ASN A 370 13.50 19.01 -4.16
CA ASN A 370 14.87 19.51 -4.32
C ASN A 370 15.29 20.43 -3.19
N THR A 371 14.43 21.36 -2.81
CA THR A 371 14.71 22.32 -1.74
C THR A 371 14.95 21.60 -0.42
N TRP A 372 14.07 20.66 -0.07
CA TRP A 372 14.22 19.85 1.13
C TRP A 372 15.46 18.95 1.06
N GLY A 373 15.68 18.28 -0.07
CA GLY A 373 16.87 17.45 -0.30
C GLY A 373 18.18 18.24 -0.15
N ALA A 374 18.23 19.48 -0.65
CA ALA A 374 19.38 20.39 -0.52
C ALA A 374 19.66 20.82 0.92
N GLN A 375 18.62 20.95 1.75
CA GLN A 375 18.81 21.21 3.17
C GLN A 375 19.31 19.95 3.91
N MET A 376 18.80 18.78 3.54
CA MET A 376 19.25 17.51 4.10
C MET A 376 20.69 17.20 3.69
N TRP A 377 21.05 17.21 2.41
CA TRP A 377 22.39 16.88 1.93
C TRP A 377 23.01 18.07 1.17
N PRO A 378 23.53 19.09 1.88
CA PRO A 378 23.99 20.34 1.28
C PRO A 378 25.24 20.20 0.41
N LEU A 379 25.93 19.06 0.45
CA LEU A 379 27.10 18.81 -0.38
C LEU A 379 26.79 18.06 -1.69
N ALA A 380 25.53 17.68 -1.92
CA ALA A 380 25.13 17.06 -3.18
C ALA A 380 25.01 18.08 -4.31
N ASP A 381 25.13 17.59 -5.55
CA ASP A 381 24.91 18.39 -6.74
C ASP A 381 23.42 18.38 -7.14
N TRP A 382 22.60 19.11 -6.40
CA TRP A 382 21.16 19.22 -6.68
C TRP A 382 20.86 19.95 -7.99
N GLY A 383 21.81 20.75 -8.50
CA GLY A 383 21.66 21.46 -9.79
C GLY A 383 21.91 20.58 -11.01
N ALA A 384 22.61 19.45 -10.85
CA ALA A 384 22.80 18.46 -11.90
C ALA A 384 21.59 17.55 -12.12
N ILE A 385 20.63 17.53 -11.18
CA ILE A 385 19.39 16.79 -11.36
C ILE A 385 18.57 17.48 -12.46
N PRO A 386 18.03 16.75 -13.45
CA PRO A 386 17.05 17.29 -14.38
C PRO A 386 15.75 17.65 -13.64
N THR A 387 15.74 18.77 -12.94
CA THR A 387 14.54 19.33 -12.32
C THR A 387 13.84 20.10 -13.42
N GLY A 388 12.71 19.59 -13.89
CA GLY A 388 11.96 20.18 -15.00
C GLY A 388 11.33 21.54 -14.69
N THR A 389 12.10 22.53 -14.21
CA THR A 389 11.64 23.90 -13.95
C THR A 389 12.78 24.92 -14.05
N GLU A 390 12.90 25.53 -15.22
CA GLU A 390 12.77 26.99 -15.33
C GLU A 390 11.80 27.28 -16.49
N GLY A 391 10.89 28.23 -16.26
CA GLY A 391 9.63 28.43 -16.98
C GLY A 391 9.70 28.51 -18.51
N GLY A 392 8.75 27.83 -19.12
CA GLY A 392 8.68 27.53 -20.54
C GLY A 392 8.73 26.02 -20.67
N GLU A 393 7.75 25.41 -21.34
CA GLU A 393 8.01 24.11 -21.95
C GLU A 393 9.37 24.24 -22.64
N THR A 394 10.40 23.54 -22.14
CA THR A 394 11.53 23.25 -23.01
C THR A 394 10.90 22.37 -24.05
N ALA A 395 10.55 23.03 -25.15
CA ALA A 395 9.87 22.42 -26.25
C ALA A 395 10.64 21.15 -26.55
N PRO A 396 9.99 19.99 -26.45
CA PRO A 396 10.69 18.73 -26.49
C PRO A 396 11.50 18.69 -27.78
N THR A 397 12.82 18.52 -27.67
CA THR A 397 13.76 18.82 -28.77
C THR A 397 13.61 17.93 -30.00
N THR A 398 12.73 16.93 -29.92
CA THR A 398 12.50 15.95 -30.96
C THR A 398 11.02 15.84 -31.28
N PHE A 399 10.71 16.00 -32.57
CA PHE A 399 9.41 15.65 -33.12
C PHE A 399 9.26 14.13 -33.12
N ALA A 400 8.21 13.61 -32.47
CA ALA A 400 7.97 12.16 -32.40
C ALA A 400 6.48 11.85 -32.24
N LEU A 401 6.04 10.78 -32.90
CA LEU A 401 4.75 10.10 -32.67
C LEU A 401 5.01 8.81 -31.88
N GLU A 402 4.49 8.76 -30.66
CA GLU A 402 4.66 7.60 -29.78
C GLU A 402 3.75 6.44 -30.22
N PRO A 403 4.14 5.18 -29.91
CA PRO A 403 3.26 4.03 -30.13
C PRO A 403 1.89 4.25 -29.47
N GLY A 404 0.82 3.91 -30.20
CA GLY A 404 -0.52 4.00 -29.64
C GLY A 404 -0.69 3.07 -28.43
N PHE A 405 -1.38 3.55 -27.39
CA PHE A 405 -1.71 2.74 -26.22
C PHE A 405 -3.19 2.89 -25.83
N PRO A 406 -3.94 1.79 -25.61
CA PRO A 406 -3.52 0.41 -25.84
C PRO A 406 -3.34 0.07 -27.34
N ASN A 407 -2.44 -0.85 -27.68
CA ASN A 407 -2.31 -1.40 -29.03
C ASN A 407 -1.83 -2.86 -28.94
N PRO A 408 -2.67 -3.85 -29.30
CA PRO A 408 -3.97 -3.71 -29.97
C PRO A 408 -5.07 -3.10 -29.10
N PHE A 409 -6.12 -2.55 -29.71
CA PHE A 409 -7.26 -1.97 -28.99
C PHE A 409 -8.61 -2.41 -29.54
N ALA A 410 -9.61 -2.49 -28.65
CA ALA A 410 -10.99 -2.85 -28.98
C ALA A 410 -11.94 -1.64 -29.06
N SER A 411 -11.76 -0.63 -28.21
CA SER A 411 -12.64 0.54 -28.14
C SER A 411 -11.93 1.82 -28.55
N THR A 412 -10.83 2.16 -27.88
CA THR A 412 -10.06 3.39 -28.15
C THR A 412 -8.56 3.16 -27.96
N THR A 413 -7.72 3.89 -28.69
CA THR A 413 -6.28 4.04 -28.42
C THR A 413 -5.93 5.52 -28.34
N THR A 414 -5.01 5.86 -27.44
CA THR A 414 -4.42 7.20 -27.34
C THR A 414 -3.14 7.25 -28.16
N LEU A 415 -2.98 8.32 -28.94
CA LEU A 415 -1.83 8.58 -29.80
C LEU A 415 -1.14 9.85 -29.31
N ALA A 416 -0.11 9.68 -28.49
CA ALA A 416 0.69 10.78 -27.95
C ALA A 416 1.75 11.22 -28.95
N TYR A 417 2.01 12.52 -29.01
CA TYR A 417 3.03 13.09 -29.87
C TYR A 417 3.63 14.36 -29.30
N THR A 418 4.78 14.73 -29.85
CA THR A 418 5.69 15.68 -29.26
C THR A 418 6.13 16.68 -30.32
N LEU A 419 6.04 17.98 -30.04
CA LEU A 419 6.36 19.07 -30.96
C LEU A 419 7.52 19.93 -30.42
N PRO A 420 8.64 20.07 -31.17
CA PRO A 420 9.77 20.91 -30.78
C PRO A 420 9.53 22.40 -30.97
N GLU A 421 8.56 22.78 -31.79
CA GLU A 421 8.16 24.17 -32.01
C GLU A 421 6.65 24.22 -32.25
N ALA A 422 6.03 25.36 -31.93
CA ALA A 422 4.62 25.56 -32.22
C ALA A 422 4.40 25.65 -33.74
N GLY A 423 3.31 25.07 -34.24
CA GLY A 423 2.99 25.12 -35.66
C GLY A 423 1.82 24.23 -36.08
N PRO A 424 1.53 24.18 -37.39
CA PRO A 424 0.43 23.38 -37.92
C PRO A 424 0.76 21.90 -37.82
N VAL A 425 -0.17 21.15 -37.24
CA VAL A 425 -0.12 19.70 -37.08
C VAL A 425 -1.30 19.05 -37.76
N ARG A 426 -1.04 17.94 -38.45
CA ARG A 426 -2.06 17.07 -39.01
C ARG A 426 -1.79 15.62 -38.65
N MET A 427 -2.73 14.97 -37.98
CA MET A 427 -2.67 13.54 -37.67
C MET A 427 -3.80 12.82 -38.40
N GLU A 428 -3.43 11.88 -39.25
CA GLU A 428 -4.37 11.10 -40.07
C GLU A 428 -4.17 9.61 -39.85
N VAL A 429 -5.27 8.87 -39.96
CA VAL A 429 -5.30 7.41 -39.90
C VAL A 429 -5.59 6.89 -41.31
N PHE A 430 -4.83 5.89 -41.73
CA PHE A 430 -4.92 5.25 -43.04
C PHE A 430 -5.17 3.76 -42.90
N ASP A 431 -5.92 3.19 -43.84
CA ASP A 431 -5.94 1.75 -44.05
C ASP A 431 -4.69 1.25 -44.80
N LEU A 432 -4.53 -0.07 -44.93
CA LEU A 432 -3.38 -0.68 -45.64
C LEU A 432 -3.35 -0.38 -47.15
N MET A 433 -4.44 0.12 -47.73
CA MET A 433 -4.51 0.57 -49.12
C MET A 433 -4.10 2.05 -49.26
N GLY A 434 -3.76 2.72 -48.16
CA GLY A 434 -3.35 4.12 -48.13
C GLY A 434 -4.52 5.11 -48.20
N ARG A 435 -5.75 4.67 -47.97
CA ARG A 435 -6.92 5.58 -47.92
C ARG A 435 -6.97 6.22 -46.53
N SER A 436 -7.07 7.56 -46.47
CA SER A 436 -7.32 8.29 -45.22
C SER A 436 -8.75 7.99 -44.75
N ILE A 437 -8.88 7.47 -43.54
CA ILE A 437 -10.16 7.04 -42.95
C ILE A 437 -10.59 7.91 -41.77
N ALA A 438 -9.65 8.60 -41.14
CA ALA A 438 -9.92 9.55 -40.06
C ALA A 438 -8.83 10.62 -39.99
N VAL A 439 -9.21 11.83 -39.59
CA VAL A 439 -8.30 12.92 -39.23
C VAL A 439 -8.54 13.21 -37.76
N LEU A 440 -7.50 13.04 -36.93
CA LEU A 440 -7.58 13.20 -35.48
C LEU A 440 -7.28 14.64 -35.04
N VAL A 441 -6.35 15.28 -35.75
CA VAL A 441 -6.07 16.72 -35.60
C VAL A 441 -5.70 17.31 -36.95
N ASP A 442 -6.14 18.54 -37.20
CA ASP A 442 -5.74 19.38 -38.34
C ASP A 442 -5.80 20.84 -37.90
N GLY A 443 -4.67 21.39 -37.43
CA GLY A 443 -4.62 22.77 -36.94
C GLY A 443 -3.35 23.12 -36.16
N GLU A 444 -3.28 24.36 -35.68
CA GLU A 444 -2.16 24.87 -34.90
C GLU A 444 -2.08 24.21 -33.52
N ARG A 445 -0.85 23.90 -33.09
CA ARG A 445 -0.53 23.38 -31.76
C ARG A 445 0.68 24.13 -31.20
N THR A 446 0.68 24.34 -29.88
CA THR A 446 1.85 24.88 -29.19
C THR A 446 2.98 23.86 -29.22
N ALA A 447 4.22 24.31 -29.02
CA ALA A 447 5.30 23.39 -28.68
C ALA A 447 4.90 22.56 -27.44
N GLY A 448 5.44 21.36 -27.28
CA GLY A 448 5.09 20.48 -26.16
C GLY A 448 4.50 19.14 -26.57
N ARG A 449 4.01 18.40 -25.57
CA ARG A 449 3.43 17.06 -25.75
C ARG A 449 1.91 17.14 -25.81
N HIS A 450 1.35 16.42 -26.77
CA HIS A 450 -0.07 16.40 -27.10
C HIS A 450 -0.56 14.96 -27.24
N ALA A 451 -1.86 14.73 -27.18
CA ALA A 451 -2.43 13.41 -27.40
C ALA A 451 -3.79 13.52 -28.09
N GLU A 452 -4.04 12.63 -29.06
CA GLU A 452 -5.34 12.49 -29.70
C GLU A 452 -5.87 11.07 -29.49
N THR A 453 -7.20 10.93 -29.47
CA THR A 453 -7.86 9.63 -29.28
C THR A 453 -8.40 9.10 -30.59
N LEU A 454 -8.04 7.87 -30.95
CA LEU A 454 -8.65 7.11 -32.04
C LEU A 454 -9.71 6.16 -31.47
N VAL A 455 -10.94 6.24 -32.00
CA VAL A 455 -12.05 5.37 -31.63
C VAL A 455 -12.20 4.26 -32.69
N ALA A 456 -12.36 3.02 -32.25
CA ALA A 456 -12.51 1.84 -33.12
C ALA A 456 -13.89 1.74 -33.78
N GLN A 457 -14.88 2.51 -33.30
CA GLN A 457 -16.24 2.49 -33.82
C GLN A 457 -16.26 2.85 -35.31
N GLY A 458 -16.74 1.90 -36.14
CA GLY A 458 -16.78 2.06 -37.60
C GLY A 458 -15.50 1.63 -38.33
N LEU A 459 -14.45 1.24 -37.61
CA LEU A 459 -13.28 0.57 -38.16
C LEU A 459 -13.50 -0.95 -38.17
N ALA A 460 -12.89 -1.68 -39.10
CA ALA A 460 -12.87 -3.14 -39.08
C ALA A 460 -11.68 -3.62 -38.23
N SER A 461 -11.70 -4.87 -37.77
CA SER A 461 -10.50 -5.46 -37.15
C SER A 461 -9.38 -5.53 -38.18
N GLY A 462 -8.19 -5.05 -37.83
CA GLY A 462 -7.10 -4.94 -38.78
C GLY A 462 -6.07 -3.88 -38.40
N THR A 463 -4.97 -3.86 -39.15
CA THR A 463 -3.89 -2.89 -38.96
C THR A 463 -4.20 -1.58 -39.68
N TYR A 464 -3.96 -0.47 -39.00
CA TYR A 464 -4.05 0.89 -39.51
C TYR A 464 -2.72 1.61 -39.33
N ILE A 465 -2.44 2.58 -40.20
CA ILE A 465 -1.25 3.42 -40.13
C ILE A 465 -1.69 4.80 -39.67
N VAL A 466 -1.13 5.27 -38.56
CA VAL A 466 -1.27 6.65 -38.10
C VAL A 466 -0.08 7.44 -38.63
N ARG A 467 -0.32 8.62 -39.19
CA ARG A 467 0.70 9.54 -39.65
C ARG A 467 0.51 10.87 -38.96
N LEU A 468 1.56 11.36 -38.32
CA LEU A 468 1.66 12.70 -37.79
C LEU A 468 2.54 13.53 -38.72
N GLN A 469 2.09 14.73 -39.05
CA GLN A 469 2.85 15.73 -39.80
C GLN A 469 2.88 17.05 -39.05
N ALA A 470 4.06 17.64 -38.90
CA ALA A 470 4.26 19.00 -38.41
C ALA A 470 5.30 19.72 -39.28
N GLY A 471 4.88 20.71 -40.08
CA GLY A 471 5.73 21.33 -41.08
C GLY A 471 6.30 20.30 -42.09
N SER A 472 7.62 20.18 -42.16
CA SER A 472 8.34 19.20 -43.01
C SER A 472 8.59 17.85 -42.33
N ALA A 473 8.38 17.75 -41.01
CA ALA A 473 8.58 16.52 -40.26
C ALA A 473 7.36 15.60 -40.40
N THR A 474 7.60 14.30 -40.52
CA THR A 474 6.55 13.29 -40.59
C THR A 474 7.00 12.04 -39.84
N ASP A 475 6.11 11.50 -39.02
CA ASP A 475 6.32 10.26 -38.28
C ASP A 475 5.08 9.36 -38.42
N THR A 476 5.28 8.04 -38.35
CA THR A 476 4.22 7.07 -38.57
C THR A 476 4.26 5.94 -37.55
N GLN A 477 3.07 5.55 -37.08
CA GLN A 477 2.89 4.42 -36.17
C GLN A 477 1.86 3.44 -36.73
N ARG A 478 1.95 2.19 -36.27
CA ARG A 478 0.99 1.13 -36.63
C ARG A 478 0.10 0.84 -35.43
N VAL A 479 -1.21 0.78 -35.65
CA VAL A 479 -2.18 0.38 -34.62
C VAL A 479 -3.02 -0.79 -35.11
N LEU A 480 -3.40 -1.70 -34.22
CA LEU A 480 -4.21 -2.88 -34.49
C LEU A 480 -5.56 -2.76 -33.78
N VAL A 481 -6.65 -2.74 -34.56
CA VAL A 481 -8.03 -2.82 -34.03
C VAL A 481 -8.43 -4.30 -33.92
N MET A 482 -9.03 -4.70 -32.80
CA MET A 482 -9.58 -6.05 -32.57
C MET A 482 -10.99 -5.94 -31.97
N HIS A 483 -12.00 -6.48 -32.67
CA HIS A 483 -13.40 -6.49 -32.22
C HIS A 483 -13.76 -7.83 -31.57
#